data_AF-A0A1C5KXP7-F1
#
_entry.id   AF-A0A1C5KXP7-F1
#
_cell.length_a   1.000
_cell.length_b   1.000
_cell.length_c   1.000
_cell.angle_alpha   90.00
_cell.angle_beta   90.00
_cell.angle_gamma   90.00
#
_symmetry.space_group_name_H-M   'P 1'
#
loop_
_entity.id
_entity.type
_entity.pdbx_description
1 polymer ?
#
loop_
_entity_poly.entity_id
_entity_poly.type
_entity_poly.pdbx_seq_one_letter_code
_entity_poly.pdbx_strand_id
1 'polypeptide(L)'
;MINKDYFKYLIKQNKKYLILIYVVGIIIPFWVFNEYTPSLDLTGTLSLVYGLSLSCIVPIYLFSFLQKKKSNILYFSLPIQKESLYLTTSLFSYFATILPVVIYQLIAQGIFAYKMGISIGAFILAIIITIVHMFAMNTFITTITLLTQNSVDNFICSFAYIFLPLLIFIALNNCATNIVYKMMLGEGNYTQGLNDILYYLSIPYNGLAQMKYIELHVTHISSIYWLIISLVLSFVNYRLFIKRTVEQSESHTKSFFMYPSIIILGTFAMLLVMYTTDFKSNVLSFTIIFMIYLIMYYFSKRKVYFNWKIPTIFILLVVSCIGFSSVYASTKGFHSIYEVPSTSSIRSASFSFSFMTNYETKTELKYKGIDVTDINYSTGPKKSSKDNTNFVNFINDIINQKLITKYDDFYNDPINKNFYTIGVSYSIQSPTDLGRYASRDYVIEEKNIEKVLDLVAKYNLYKFKS
;
A
#
# COMPACT_ATOMS: atom_id res chain seq x y z
N MET A 1 -4.66 8.74 38.16
CA MET A 1 -5.14 10.14 38.23
C MET A 1 -4.15 11.07 37.53
N ILE A 2 -4.59 12.00 36.67
CA ILE A 2 -3.71 12.95 35.97
C ILE A 2 -3.15 13.96 36.97
N ASN A 3 -1.83 14.19 36.95
CA ASN A 3 -1.19 15.18 37.82
C ASN A 3 -1.15 16.56 37.16
N LYS A 4 -1.96 17.49 37.67
CA LYS A 4 -2.11 18.85 37.10
C LYS A 4 -0.82 19.67 37.18
N ASP A 5 -0.05 19.53 38.25
CA ASP A 5 1.17 20.33 38.44
C ASP A 5 2.29 19.85 37.53
N TYR A 6 2.39 18.54 37.33
CA TYR A 6 3.31 17.97 36.36
C TYR A 6 2.93 18.34 34.92
N PHE A 7 1.64 18.37 34.59
CA PHE A 7 1.19 18.85 33.28
C PHE A 7 1.57 20.32 33.03
N LYS A 8 1.36 21.20 34.03
CA LYS A 8 1.80 22.60 33.98
C LYS A 8 3.32 22.71 33.83
N TYR A 9 4.08 21.85 34.51
CA TYR A 9 5.53 21.77 34.37
C TYR A 9 5.92 21.41 32.93
N LEU A 10 5.30 20.39 32.31
CA LEU A 10 5.57 20.00 30.93
C LEU A 10 5.30 21.13 29.92
N ILE A 11 4.23 21.91 30.11
CA ILE A 11 3.95 23.10 29.30
C ILE A 11 5.08 24.14 29.45
N LYS A 12 5.47 24.45 30.70
CA LYS A 12 6.51 25.46 30.96
C LYS A 12 7.86 25.03 30.41
N GLN A 13 8.25 23.78 30.61
CA GLN A 13 9.51 23.21 30.14
C GLN A 13 9.60 23.22 28.61
N ASN A 14 8.50 22.87 27.93
CA ASN A 14 8.46 22.75 26.47
C ASN A 14 7.87 23.97 25.75
N LYS A 15 7.75 25.11 26.44
CA LYS A 15 7.09 26.32 25.91
C LYS A 15 7.65 26.76 24.55
N LYS A 16 8.98 26.81 24.40
CA LYS A 16 9.64 27.22 23.15
C LYS A 16 9.32 26.26 21.99
N TYR A 17 9.29 24.96 22.29
CA TYR A 17 8.97 23.93 21.30
C TYR A 17 7.51 23.96 20.89
N LEU A 18 6.59 24.14 21.84
CA LEU A 18 5.17 24.33 21.54
C LEU A 18 4.96 25.56 20.65
N ILE A 19 5.57 26.71 20.99
CA ILE A 19 5.50 27.92 20.15
C ILE A 19 5.98 27.63 18.74
N LEU A 20 7.11 26.93 18.57
CA LEU A 20 7.63 26.56 17.26
C LEU A 20 6.63 25.71 16.47
N ILE A 21 6.02 24.69 17.11
CA ILE A 21 4.96 23.87 16.47
C ILE A 21 3.82 24.77 16.00
N TYR A 22 3.28 25.63 16.87
CA TYR A 22 2.18 26.51 16.50
C TYR A 22 2.54 27.47 15.36
N VAL A 23 3.74 28.06 15.38
CA VAL A 23 4.21 28.96 14.33
C VAL A 23 4.32 28.24 12.99
N VAL A 24 4.95 27.06 12.96
CA VAL A 24 5.07 26.26 11.73
C VAL A 24 3.69 25.85 11.20
N GLY A 25 2.79 25.42 12.09
CA GLY A 25 1.42 25.04 11.74
C GLY A 25 0.59 26.20 11.16
N ILE A 26 0.94 27.46 11.45
CA ILE A 26 0.33 28.64 10.85
C ILE A 26 0.99 29.00 9.52
N ILE A 27 2.32 28.91 9.39
CA ILE A 27 3.03 29.31 8.16
C ILE A 27 2.68 28.42 6.97
N ILE A 28 2.61 27.10 7.16
CA ILE A 28 2.35 26.13 6.09
C ILE A 28 1.06 26.45 5.31
N PRO A 29 -0.11 26.66 5.95
CA PRO A 29 -1.32 27.05 5.23
C PRO A 29 -1.17 28.35 4.46
N PHE A 30 -0.60 29.39 5.05
CA PHE A 30 -0.44 30.68 4.36
C PHE A 30 0.40 30.55 3.09
N TRP A 31 1.45 29.71 3.12
CA TRP A 31 2.25 29.43 1.94
C TRP A 31 1.46 28.67 0.86
N VAL A 32 0.74 27.63 1.25
CA VAL A 32 -0.08 26.81 0.31
C VAL A 32 -1.22 27.62 -0.31
N PHE A 33 -1.86 28.50 0.48
CA PHE A 33 -2.90 29.42 -0.01
C PHE A 33 -2.40 30.40 -1.07
N ASN A 34 -1.10 30.70 -1.09
CA ASN A 34 -0.52 31.64 -2.03
C ASN A 34 -0.17 30.97 -3.38
N GLU A 35 0.16 29.67 -3.37
CA GLU A 35 0.61 28.95 -4.56
C GLU A 35 -0.50 28.13 -5.25
N TYR A 36 -1.48 27.62 -4.50
CA TYR A 36 -2.48 26.69 -5.03
C TYR A 36 -3.92 27.12 -4.70
N THR A 37 -4.85 26.83 -5.61
CA THR A 37 -6.28 26.83 -5.28
C THR A 37 -6.54 25.74 -4.25
N PRO A 38 -6.94 26.08 -3.02
CA PRO A 38 -7.10 25.10 -1.96
C PRO A 38 -8.31 24.23 -2.24
N SER A 39 -8.24 22.96 -1.85
CA SER A 39 -9.35 22.01 -1.85
C SER A 39 -9.37 21.26 -0.50
N LEU A 40 -10.51 20.64 -0.16
CA LEU A 40 -10.68 19.98 1.14
C LEU A 40 -9.70 18.80 1.30
N ASP A 41 -9.52 18.03 0.23
CA ASP A 41 -8.58 16.91 0.15
C ASP A 41 -7.12 17.38 0.32
N LEU A 42 -6.70 18.43 -0.38
CA LEU A 42 -5.33 18.97 -0.32
C LEU A 42 -5.02 19.51 1.08
N THR A 43 -5.91 20.34 1.63
CA THR A 43 -5.75 20.94 2.96
C THR A 43 -5.79 19.89 4.07
N GLY A 44 -6.69 18.89 3.96
CA GLY A 44 -6.77 17.76 4.89
C GLY A 44 -5.53 16.87 4.82
N THR A 45 -5.02 16.60 3.62
CA THR A 45 -3.79 15.84 3.39
C THR A 45 -2.58 16.51 4.03
N LEU A 46 -2.40 17.83 3.83
CA LEU A 46 -1.30 18.58 4.43
C LEU A 46 -1.39 18.62 5.97
N SER A 47 -2.59 18.82 6.51
CA SER A 47 -2.89 18.71 7.95
C SER A 47 -2.48 17.36 8.51
N LEU A 48 -2.85 16.30 7.80
CA LEU A 48 -2.50 14.95 8.19
C LEU A 48 -1.00 14.68 8.11
N VAL A 49 -0.31 15.08 7.03
CA VAL A 49 1.16 14.89 6.90
C VAL A 49 1.89 15.61 8.03
N TYR A 50 1.51 16.86 8.29
CA TYR A 50 2.07 17.64 9.38
C TYR A 50 1.81 16.99 10.75
N GLY A 51 0.57 16.55 10.99
CA GLY A 51 0.19 15.89 12.23
C GLY A 51 0.81 14.52 12.45
N LEU A 52 0.96 13.71 11.41
CA LEU A 52 1.68 12.44 11.47
C LEU A 52 3.15 12.66 11.78
N SER A 53 3.78 13.68 11.18
CA SER A 53 5.18 14.03 11.45
C SER A 53 5.39 14.42 12.91
N LEU A 54 4.52 15.26 13.48
CA LEU A 54 4.54 15.59 14.90
C LEU A 54 4.29 14.36 15.79
N SER A 55 3.33 13.50 15.39
CA SER A 55 3.00 12.27 16.11
C SER A 55 4.13 11.23 16.09
N CYS A 56 5.12 11.38 15.20
CA CYS A 56 6.37 10.64 15.27
C CYS A 56 7.36 11.27 16.26
N ILE A 57 7.60 12.58 16.14
CA ILE A 57 8.70 13.25 16.84
C ILE A 57 8.40 13.47 18.33
N VAL A 58 7.19 13.92 18.66
CA VAL A 58 6.80 14.31 20.01
C VAL A 58 6.89 13.15 21.01
N PRO A 59 6.30 11.95 20.78
CA PRO A 59 6.43 10.85 21.73
C PRO A 59 7.87 10.38 21.90
N ILE A 60 8.68 10.34 20.83
CA ILE A 60 10.10 9.99 20.90
C ILE A 60 10.82 10.96 21.85
N TYR A 61 10.59 12.27 21.67
CA TYR A 61 11.20 13.29 22.51
C TYR A 61 10.73 13.21 23.97
N LEU A 62 9.42 13.14 24.20
CA LEU A 62 8.84 13.15 25.55
C LEU A 62 9.17 11.91 26.37
N PHE A 63 9.26 10.73 25.75
CA PHE A 63 9.61 9.49 26.43
C PHE A 63 11.10 9.13 26.34
N SER A 64 11.93 9.97 25.68
CA SER A 64 13.38 9.75 25.57
C SER A 64 14.10 9.62 26.91
N PHE A 65 13.55 10.19 27.99
CA PHE A 65 14.12 10.08 29.34
C PHE A 65 14.20 8.63 29.82
N LEU A 66 13.33 7.72 29.33
CA LEU A 66 13.35 6.29 29.67
C LEU A 66 14.54 5.53 29.04
N GLN A 67 15.19 6.13 28.06
CA GLN A 67 16.30 5.53 27.33
C GLN A 67 17.66 6.01 27.82
N LYS A 68 17.71 7.12 28.57
CA LYS A 68 18.92 7.66 29.20
C LYS A 68 18.91 7.34 30.68
N LYS A 69 19.93 6.66 31.19
CA LYS A 69 19.93 6.14 32.56
C LYS A 69 19.83 7.26 33.60
N LYS A 70 20.64 8.32 33.45
CA LYS A 70 20.63 9.48 34.34
C LYS A 70 19.26 10.19 34.39
N SER A 71 18.64 10.37 33.23
CA SER A 71 17.32 10.99 33.15
C SER A 71 16.24 10.09 33.75
N ASN A 72 16.29 8.79 33.49
CA ASN A 72 15.32 7.84 34.04
C ASN A 72 15.33 7.84 35.58
N ILE A 73 16.51 7.83 36.19
CA ILE A 73 16.66 7.96 37.65
C ILE A 73 16.00 9.24 38.16
N LEU A 74 16.27 10.38 37.52
CA LEU A 74 15.71 11.67 37.91
C LEU A 74 14.18 11.66 37.85
N TYR A 75 13.58 11.21 36.74
CA TYR A 75 12.13 11.20 36.57
C TYR A 75 11.43 10.18 37.48
N PHE A 76 12.02 9.01 37.73
CA PHE A 76 11.46 8.03 38.66
C PHE A 76 11.68 8.37 40.13
N SER A 77 12.58 9.30 40.45
CA SER A 77 12.77 9.84 41.80
C SER A 77 11.78 10.95 42.17
N LEU A 78 11.02 11.46 41.20
CA LEU A 78 9.98 12.46 41.47
C LEU A 78 8.92 11.87 42.40
N PRO A 79 8.32 12.68 43.31
CA PRO A 79 7.25 12.24 44.21
C PRO A 79 5.91 12.12 43.45
N ILE A 80 5.92 11.41 42.32
CA ILE A 80 4.78 11.18 41.43
C ILE A 80 4.70 9.68 41.16
N GLN A 81 3.52 9.10 41.32
CA GLN A 81 3.29 7.69 40.98
C GLN A 81 3.58 7.45 39.49
N LYS A 82 4.26 6.34 39.15
CA LYS A 82 4.59 5.97 37.76
C LYS A 82 3.38 5.98 36.82
N GLU A 83 2.22 5.56 37.33
CA GLU A 83 0.96 5.56 36.57
C GLU A 83 0.55 6.99 36.18
N SER A 84 0.60 7.91 37.14
CA SER A 84 0.28 9.32 36.93
C SER A 84 1.30 9.98 36.01
N LEU A 85 2.58 9.64 36.15
CA LEU A 85 3.66 10.09 35.28
C LEU A 85 3.38 9.71 33.82
N TYR A 86 3.09 8.43 33.55
CA TYR A 86 2.75 7.96 32.21
C TYR A 86 1.51 8.65 31.66
N LEU A 87 0.38 8.60 32.38
CA LEU A 87 -0.89 9.15 31.91
C LEU A 87 -0.78 10.64 31.59
N THR A 88 -0.08 11.39 32.44
CA THR A 88 0.10 12.84 32.25
C THR A 88 1.03 13.13 31.07
N THR A 89 2.12 12.39 30.89
CA THR A 89 3.03 12.54 29.74
C THR A 89 2.37 12.13 28.43
N SER A 90 1.61 11.04 28.40
CA SER A 90 0.85 10.62 27.23
C SER A 90 -0.22 11.65 26.86
N LEU A 91 -0.99 12.13 27.84
CA LEU A 91 -1.98 13.20 27.61
C LEU A 91 -1.32 14.46 27.05
N PHE A 92 -0.17 14.86 27.61
CA PHE A 92 0.59 15.99 27.10
C PHE A 92 1.11 15.75 25.68
N SER A 93 1.53 14.53 25.35
CA SER A 93 1.93 14.15 23.99
C SER A 93 0.78 14.35 23.00
N TYR A 94 -0.42 13.82 23.31
CA TYR A 94 -1.60 14.02 22.47
C TYR A 94 -2.01 15.50 22.38
N PHE A 95 -1.93 16.24 23.46
CA PHE A 95 -2.18 17.68 23.47
C PHE A 95 -1.20 18.43 22.55
N ALA A 96 0.11 18.15 22.67
CA ALA A 96 1.15 18.80 21.90
C ALA A 96 1.12 18.43 20.41
N THR A 97 0.57 17.26 20.04
CA THR A 97 0.43 16.86 18.64
C THR A 97 -0.91 17.29 18.05
N ILE A 98 -2.03 16.91 18.66
CA ILE A 98 -3.37 17.02 18.07
C ILE A 98 -3.86 18.47 18.08
N LEU A 99 -3.70 19.19 19.19
CA LEU A 99 -4.28 20.53 19.33
C LEU A 99 -3.76 21.53 18.28
N PRO A 100 -2.44 21.65 18.01
CA PRO A 100 -1.93 22.54 16.98
C PRO A 100 -2.48 22.22 15.59
N VAL A 101 -2.61 20.93 15.26
CA VAL A 101 -3.06 20.48 13.94
C VAL A 101 -4.56 20.70 13.76
N VAL A 102 -5.36 20.45 14.79
CA VAL A 102 -6.80 20.75 14.75
C VAL A 102 -7.02 22.26 14.62
N ILE A 103 -6.28 23.10 15.34
CA ILE A 103 -6.36 24.56 15.20
C ILE A 103 -5.97 24.98 13.77
N TYR A 104 -4.87 24.43 13.23
CA TYR A 104 -4.49 24.62 11.83
C TYR A 104 -5.66 24.25 10.89
N GLN A 105 -6.21 23.06 11.03
CA GLN A 105 -7.26 22.57 10.17
C GLN A 105 -8.53 23.44 10.27
N LEU A 106 -8.91 23.88 11.47
CA LEU A 106 -10.02 24.82 11.68
C LEU A 106 -9.79 26.17 10.99
N ILE A 107 -8.58 26.74 11.06
CA ILE A 107 -8.26 28.02 10.43
C ILE A 107 -8.25 27.85 8.89
N ALA A 108 -7.48 26.89 8.39
CA ALA A 108 -7.26 26.72 6.97
C ALA A 108 -8.54 26.29 6.23
N GLN A 109 -9.22 25.27 6.73
CA GLN A 109 -10.47 24.80 6.12
C GLN A 109 -11.64 25.71 6.46
N GLY A 110 -11.63 26.44 7.58
CA GLY A 110 -12.67 27.43 7.91
C GLY A 110 -12.68 28.63 6.96
N ILE A 111 -11.50 29.16 6.61
CA ILE A 111 -11.35 30.19 5.58
C ILE A 111 -11.85 29.69 4.21
N PHE A 112 -11.64 28.39 3.92
CA PHE A 112 -12.01 27.78 2.65
C PHE A 112 -13.49 27.40 2.53
N ALA A 113 -14.09 26.84 3.59
CA ALA A 113 -15.51 26.50 3.66
C ALA A 113 -16.38 27.75 3.44
N TYR A 114 -15.94 28.92 3.92
CA TYR A 114 -16.57 30.20 3.68
C TYR A 114 -16.52 30.65 2.21
N LYS A 115 -15.48 30.28 1.44
CA LYS A 115 -15.29 30.70 0.05
C LYS A 115 -15.93 29.77 -0.99
N MET A 116 -16.09 28.47 -0.71
CA MET A 116 -16.44 27.47 -1.74
C MET A 116 -17.66 26.59 -1.42
N GLY A 117 -18.40 26.85 -0.34
CA GLY A 117 -19.68 26.15 -0.08
C GLY A 117 -19.53 24.66 0.23
N ILE A 118 -18.42 24.28 0.88
CA ILE A 118 -18.11 22.88 1.24
C ILE A 118 -19.15 22.32 2.21
N SER A 119 -19.46 21.03 2.11
CA SER A 119 -20.31 20.37 3.10
C SER A 119 -19.65 20.36 4.49
N ILE A 120 -20.40 20.84 5.49
CA ILE A 120 -19.98 20.81 6.91
C ILE A 120 -19.66 19.39 7.36
N GLY A 121 -20.37 18.39 6.81
CA GLY A 121 -20.14 16.97 7.11
C GLY A 121 -18.76 16.48 6.70
N ALA A 122 -18.32 16.76 5.47
CA ALA A 122 -16.99 16.36 4.99
C ALA A 122 -15.87 17.06 5.76
N PHE A 123 -16.09 18.32 6.15
CA PHE A 123 -15.18 19.07 7.00
C PHE A 123 -15.00 18.44 8.40
N ILE A 124 -16.10 18.12 9.09
CA ILE A 124 -16.05 17.45 10.40
C ILE A 124 -15.38 16.07 10.29
N LEU A 125 -15.73 15.31 9.24
CA LEU A 125 -15.14 14.02 8.95
C LEU A 125 -13.63 14.12 8.75
N ALA A 126 -13.13 15.15 8.05
CA ALA A 126 -11.70 15.38 7.87
C ALA A 126 -11.00 15.55 9.22
N ILE A 127 -11.55 16.37 10.11
CA ILE A 127 -10.98 16.57 11.44
C ILE A 127 -10.95 15.26 12.22
N ILE A 128 -12.02 14.46 12.18
CA ILE A 128 -12.09 13.17 12.86
C ILE A 128 -11.02 12.21 12.32
N ILE A 129 -10.89 12.08 10.99
CA ILE A 129 -9.89 11.22 10.35
C ILE A 129 -8.47 11.65 10.77
N THR A 130 -8.17 12.95 10.76
CA THR A 130 -6.89 13.49 11.22
C THR A 130 -6.60 13.09 12.67
N ILE A 131 -7.56 13.34 13.59
CA ILE A 131 -7.41 13.03 15.01
C ILE A 131 -7.15 11.53 15.24
N VAL A 132 -7.93 10.66 14.58
CA VAL A 132 -7.80 9.20 14.72
C VAL A 132 -6.41 8.73 14.29
N HIS A 133 -5.93 9.17 13.12
CA HIS A 133 -4.62 8.73 12.61
C HIS A 133 -3.45 9.31 13.40
N MET A 134 -3.56 10.54 13.88
CA MET A 134 -2.56 11.12 14.78
C MET A 134 -2.50 10.41 16.12
N PHE A 135 -3.67 10.11 16.71
CA PHE A 135 -3.76 9.31 17.93
C PHE A 135 -3.13 7.92 17.73
N ALA A 136 -3.42 7.29 16.60
CA ALA A 136 -2.84 5.99 16.25
C ALA A 136 -1.33 6.05 16.10
N MET A 137 -0.83 7.02 15.35
CA MET A 137 0.60 7.17 15.10
C MET A 137 1.36 7.47 16.39
N ASN A 138 0.87 8.39 17.22
CA ASN A 138 1.51 8.75 18.49
C ASN A 138 1.57 7.54 19.44
N THR A 139 0.48 6.78 19.53
CA THR A 139 0.40 5.58 20.37
C THR A 139 1.33 4.47 19.86
N PHE A 140 1.38 4.25 18.54
CA PHE A 140 2.25 3.27 17.93
C PHE A 140 3.73 3.60 18.17
N ILE A 141 4.14 4.86 17.96
CA ILE A 141 5.51 5.30 18.20
C ILE A 141 5.88 5.27 19.69
N THR A 142 4.93 5.58 20.58
CA THR A 142 5.11 5.40 22.03
C THR A 142 5.39 3.94 22.35
N THR A 143 4.71 2.98 21.70
CA THR A 143 4.96 1.55 21.86
C THR A 143 6.40 1.18 21.50
N ILE A 144 6.88 1.67 20.35
CA ILE A 144 8.26 1.46 19.91
C ILE A 144 9.25 2.08 20.91
N THR A 145 8.96 3.28 21.38
CA THR A 145 9.78 3.99 22.36
C THR A 145 9.89 3.23 23.69
N LEU A 146 8.82 2.59 24.15
CA LEU A 146 8.79 1.78 25.37
C LEU A 146 9.45 0.41 25.22
N LEU A 147 9.45 -0.17 24.01
CA LEU A 147 10.11 -1.44 23.73
C LEU A 147 11.61 -1.30 23.46
N THR A 148 12.05 -0.11 23.09
CA THR A 148 13.47 0.21 22.85
C THR A 148 14.19 0.65 24.12
N GLN A 149 15.49 0.38 24.16
CA GLN A 149 16.32 0.60 25.35
C GLN A 149 17.27 1.80 25.21
N ASN A 150 17.52 2.23 23.97
CA ASN A 150 18.40 3.35 23.62
C ASN A 150 17.71 4.26 22.60
N SER A 151 18.02 5.55 22.61
CA SER A 151 17.46 6.54 21.68
C SER A 151 17.83 6.29 20.22
N VAL A 152 19.03 5.76 19.96
CA VAL A 152 19.42 5.38 18.58
C VAL A 152 18.55 4.23 18.08
N ASP A 153 18.32 3.21 18.91
CA ASP A 153 17.46 2.08 18.56
C ASP A 153 16.02 2.53 18.34
N ASN A 154 15.53 3.45 19.16
CA ASN A 154 14.19 4.03 19.01
C ASN A 154 13.99 4.70 17.66
N PHE A 155 14.94 5.55 17.27
CA PHE A 155 14.88 6.26 16.00
C PHE A 155 14.88 5.28 14.82
N ILE A 156 15.81 4.32 14.82
CA ILE A 156 15.93 3.32 13.73
C ILE A 156 14.69 2.44 13.65
N CYS A 157 14.20 1.91 14.79
CA CYS A 157 13.02 1.04 14.79
C CYS A 157 11.74 1.80 14.41
N SER A 158 11.58 3.04 14.88
CA SER A 158 10.43 3.88 14.53
C SER A 158 10.39 4.15 13.03
N PHE A 159 11.53 4.53 12.45
CA PHE A 159 11.64 4.74 11.01
C PHE A 159 11.36 3.45 10.23
N ALA A 160 12.00 2.34 10.63
CA ALA A 160 11.80 1.06 9.95
C ALA A 160 10.33 0.63 9.93
N TYR A 161 9.60 0.76 11.04
CA TYR A 161 8.19 0.39 11.09
C TYR A 161 7.26 1.27 10.28
N ILE A 162 7.63 2.54 10.03
CA ILE A 162 6.86 3.42 9.14
C ILE A 162 7.00 2.97 7.68
N PHE A 163 8.21 2.57 7.26
CA PHE A 163 8.50 2.22 5.87
C PHE A 163 8.31 0.74 5.53
N LEU A 164 8.36 -0.16 6.51
CA LEU A 164 8.23 -1.59 6.30
C LEU A 164 6.93 -1.99 5.59
N PRO A 165 5.74 -1.44 5.92
CA PRO A 165 4.52 -1.72 5.16
C PRO A 165 4.62 -1.36 3.68
N LEU A 166 5.26 -0.24 3.33
CA LEU A 166 5.46 0.18 1.95
C LEU A 166 6.36 -0.81 1.20
N LEU A 167 7.44 -1.28 1.84
CA LEU A 167 8.32 -2.29 1.26
C LEU A 167 7.58 -3.61 1.01
N ILE A 168 6.74 -4.05 1.95
CA ILE A 168 5.89 -5.24 1.80
C ILE A 168 4.90 -5.03 0.64
N PHE A 169 4.28 -3.87 0.54
CA PHE A 169 3.37 -3.55 -0.58
C PHE A 169 4.08 -3.62 -1.92
N ILE A 170 5.26 -3.03 -2.07
CA ILE A 170 6.06 -3.10 -3.30
C ILE A 170 6.39 -4.56 -3.64
N ALA A 171 6.77 -5.36 -2.64
CA ALA A 171 7.06 -6.78 -2.83
C ALA A 171 5.84 -7.58 -3.34
N LEU A 172 4.68 -7.37 -2.73
CA LEU A 172 3.43 -8.04 -3.15
C LEU A 172 2.94 -7.54 -4.51
N ASN A 173 3.07 -6.24 -4.78
CA ASN A 173 2.74 -5.66 -6.08
C ASN A 173 3.61 -6.26 -7.18
N ASN A 174 4.91 -6.37 -6.97
CA ASN A 174 5.81 -7.05 -7.91
C ASN A 174 5.39 -8.51 -8.13
N CYS A 175 5.04 -9.25 -7.06
CA CYS A 175 4.55 -10.63 -7.21
C CYS A 175 3.27 -10.69 -8.06
N ALA A 176 2.33 -9.78 -7.82
CA ALA A 176 1.06 -9.72 -8.56
C ALA A 176 1.29 -9.36 -10.03
N THR A 177 2.10 -8.34 -10.30
CA THR A 177 2.46 -7.92 -11.65
C THR A 177 3.12 -9.05 -12.44
N ASN A 178 4.01 -9.84 -11.83
CA ASN A 178 4.63 -10.98 -12.51
C ASN A 178 3.67 -12.14 -12.79
N ILE A 179 2.68 -12.37 -11.93
CA ILE A 179 1.60 -13.32 -12.21
C ILE A 179 0.74 -12.80 -13.36
N VAL A 180 0.39 -11.52 -13.35
CA VAL A 180 -0.39 -10.88 -14.42
C VAL A 180 0.33 -10.94 -15.75
N TYR A 181 1.65 -10.72 -15.79
CA TYR A 181 2.43 -10.94 -17.01
C TYR A 181 2.37 -12.39 -17.52
N LYS A 182 2.13 -13.37 -16.65
CA LYS A 182 1.99 -14.79 -17.01
C LYS A 182 0.54 -15.22 -17.30
N MET A 183 -0.47 -14.46 -16.86
CA MET A 183 -1.89 -14.75 -17.03
C MET A 183 -2.43 -13.92 -18.21
N MET A 184 -2.99 -14.59 -19.20
CA MET A 184 -3.42 -13.97 -20.45
C MET A 184 -4.70 -13.16 -20.19
N LEU A 185 -4.77 -11.86 -20.52
CA LEU A 185 -5.96 -10.95 -20.39
C LEU A 185 -5.99 -9.85 -19.32
N GLY A 186 -4.81 -9.47 -18.81
CA GLY A 186 -4.53 -8.07 -18.48
C GLY A 186 -4.61 -7.69 -17.01
N GLU A 187 -4.59 -6.37 -16.75
CA GLU A 187 -4.55 -5.74 -15.42
C GLU A 187 -5.80 -6.10 -14.59
N GLY A 188 -5.73 -7.23 -13.89
CA GLY A 188 -6.71 -7.58 -12.87
C GLY A 188 -6.82 -6.46 -11.82
N ASN A 189 -7.93 -6.46 -11.07
CA ASN A 189 -8.15 -5.52 -9.96
C ASN A 189 -7.28 -5.82 -8.72
N TYR A 190 -6.08 -6.37 -8.91
CA TYR A 190 -5.17 -6.76 -7.83
C TYR A 190 -4.63 -5.53 -7.09
N THR A 191 -4.49 -4.40 -7.77
CA THR A 191 -4.05 -3.15 -7.15
C THR A 191 -5.01 -2.69 -6.04
N GLN A 192 -6.32 -2.95 -6.18
CA GLN A 192 -7.29 -2.59 -5.14
C GLN A 192 -7.15 -3.48 -3.90
N GLY A 193 -7.05 -4.79 -4.07
CA GLY A 193 -6.82 -5.71 -2.94
C GLY A 193 -5.48 -5.46 -2.22
N LEU A 194 -4.43 -5.11 -2.95
CA LEU A 194 -3.14 -4.75 -2.36
C LEU A 194 -3.18 -3.40 -1.64
N ASN A 195 -3.91 -2.42 -2.18
CA ASN A 195 -4.11 -1.13 -1.51
C ASN A 195 -4.91 -1.30 -0.21
N ASP A 196 -5.91 -2.19 -0.20
CA ASP A 196 -6.67 -2.52 1.01
C ASP A 196 -5.75 -3.13 2.08
N ILE A 197 -4.85 -4.05 1.71
CA ILE A 197 -3.83 -4.57 2.64
C ILE A 197 -2.97 -3.43 3.20
N LEU A 198 -2.53 -2.49 2.36
CA LEU A 198 -1.70 -1.37 2.80
C LEU A 198 -2.47 -0.41 3.74
N TYR A 199 -3.78 -0.24 3.54
CA TYR A 199 -4.65 0.51 4.46
C TYR A 199 -4.66 -0.08 5.88
N TYR A 200 -4.60 -1.41 6.03
CA TYR A 200 -4.56 -2.08 7.33
C TYR A 200 -3.15 -2.24 7.91
N LEU A 201 -2.09 -2.14 7.08
CA LEU A 201 -0.69 -2.25 7.53
C LEU A 201 -0.03 -0.92 7.86
N SER A 202 -0.44 0.18 7.22
CA SER A 202 0.23 1.47 7.32
C SER A 202 -0.71 2.61 7.74
N ILE A 203 -0.49 3.15 8.94
CA ILE A 203 -1.20 4.34 9.44
C ILE A 203 -1.05 5.54 8.48
N PRO A 204 0.15 5.91 7.98
CA PRO A 204 0.28 7.06 7.09
C PRO A 204 -0.47 6.89 5.78
N TYR A 205 -0.24 5.76 5.09
CA TYR A 205 -0.92 5.47 3.83
C TYR A 205 -2.45 5.43 3.98
N ASN A 206 -2.96 4.85 5.08
CA ASN A 206 -4.39 4.82 5.33
C ASN A 206 -4.98 6.21 5.46
N GLY A 207 -4.40 7.05 6.32
CA GLY A 207 -4.94 8.39 6.53
C GLY A 207 -4.88 9.24 5.26
N LEU A 208 -3.79 9.14 4.49
CA LEU A 208 -3.64 9.89 3.23
C LEU A 208 -4.68 9.46 2.20
N ALA A 209 -4.95 8.16 2.06
CA ALA A 209 -5.98 7.67 1.17
C ALA A 209 -7.39 8.10 1.59
N GLN A 210 -7.69 8.04 2.90
CA GLN A 210 -8.97 8.48 3.45
C GLN A 210 -9.19 9.99 3.25
N MET A 211 -8.13 10.80 3.32
CA MET A 211 -8.19 12.24 3.03
C MET A 211 -8.37 12.54 1.54
N LYS A 212 -7.66 11.82 0.67
CA LYS A 212 -7.76 12.00 -0.78
C LYS A 212 -9.17 11.74 -1.29
N TYR A 213 -9.88 10.78 -0.69
CA TYR A 213 -11.21 10.37 -1.13
C TYR A 213 -12.33 10.84 -0.20
N ILE A 214 -12.11 11.91 0.56
CA ILE A 214 -13.03 12.35 1.61
C ILE A 214 -14.39 12.85 1.10
N GLU A 215 -14.44 13.33 -0.14
CA GLU A 215 -15.67 13.79 -0.79
C GLU A 215 -16.42 12.64 -1.50
N LEU A 216 -15.82 11.46 -1.58
CA LEU A 216 -16.42 10.26 -2.16
C LEU A 216 -17.04 9.38 -1.07
N HIS A 217 -18.08 8.63 -1.41
CA HIS A 217 -18.65 7.61 -0.52
C HIS A 217 -17.73 6.38 -0.39
N VAL A 218 -16.58 6.56 0.26
CA VAL A 218 -15.62 5.48 0.55
C VAL A 218 -15.83 4.95 1.97
N THR A 219 -15.65 3.65 2.16
CA THR A 219 -15.75 3.04 3.50
C THR A 219 -14.60 3.47 4.41
N HIS A 220 -14.92 4.05 5.57
CA HIS A 220 -13.93 4.45 6.59
C HIS A 220 -13.59 3.34 7.60
N ILE A 221 -13.86 2.08 7.26
CA ILE A 221 -13.67 0.91 8.15
C ILE A 221 -12.21 0.79 8.63
N SER A 222 -11.25 1.08 7.76
CA SER A 222 -9.82 1.06 8.10
C SER A 222 -9.46 2.07 9.22
N SER A 223 -10.10 3.23 9.24
CA SER A 223 -9.90 4.24 10.28
C SER A 223 -10.41 3.75 11.64
N ILE A 224 -11.56 3.07 11.65
CA ILE A 224 -12.13 2.45 12.85
C ILE A 224 -11.20 1.33 13.37
N TYR A 225 -10.69 0.51 12.46
CA TYR A 225 -9.68 -0.51 12.78
C TYR A 225 -8.46 0.10 13.49
N TRP A 226 -7.89 1.18 12.95
CA TRP A 226 -6.75 1.84 13.58
C TRP A 226 -7.10 2.46 14.93
N LEU A 227 -8.32 3.00 15.10
CA LEU A 227 -8.78 3.49 16.40
C LEU A 227 -8.80 2.37 17.44
N ILE A 228 -9.38 1.20 17.11
CA ILE A 228 -9.46 0.05 18.01
C ILE A 228 -8.06 -0.45 18.39
N ILE A 229 -7.17 -0.63 17.40
CA ILE A 229 -5.78 -1.04 17.66
C ILE A 229 -5.07 -0.04 18.57
N SER A 230 -5.30 1.26 18.38
CA SER A 230 -4.65 2.30 19.17
C SER A 230 -5.13 2.31 20.62
N LEU A 231 -6.41 2.00 20.85
CA LEU A 231 -6.93 1.82 22.22
C LEU A 231 -6.28 0.61 22.90
N VAL A 232 -6.14 -0.51 22.20
CA VAL A 232 -5.45 -1.70 22.70
C VAL A 232 -3.97 -1.39 22.98
N LEU A 233 -3.27 -0.73 22.05
CA LEU A 233 -1.87 -0.34 22.22
C LEU A 233 -1.68 0.65 23.37
N SER A 234 -2.64 1.56 23.61
CA SER A 234 -2.59 2.48 24.76
C SER A 234 -2.57 1.73 26.09
N PHE A 235 -3.38 0.66 26.20
CA PHE A 235 -3.37 -0.22 27.37
C PHE A 235 -2.06 -1.01 27.48
N VAL A 236 -1.54 -1.55 26.38
CA VAL A 236 -0.24 -2.22 26.35
C VAL A 236 0.88 -1.28 26.80
N ASN A 237 0.90 -0.04 26.31
CA ASN A 237 1.87 0.99 26.66
C ASN A 237 1.84 1.33 28.14
N TYR A 238 0.66 1.47 28.72
CA TYR A 238 0.50 1.66 30.16
C TYR A 238 1.16 0.51 30.95
N ARG A 239 0.92 -0.75 30.55
CA ARG A 239 1.53 -1.92 31.21
C ARG A 239 3.05 -2.00 30.99
N LEU A 240 3.53 -1.67 29.79
CA LEU A 240 4.96 -1.64 29.47
C LEU A 240 5.70 -0.57 30.29
N PHE A 241 5.12 0.62 30.41
CA PHE A 241 5.72 1.72 31.18
C PHE A 241 5.85 1.37 32.66
N ILE A 242 4.82 0.81 33.28
CA ILE A 242 4.85 0.47 34.72
C ILE A 242 5.93 -0.58 35.01
N LYS A 243 6.07 -1.58 34.13
CA LYS A 243 7.09 -2.63 34.25
C LYS A 243 8.51 -2.14 33.91
N ARG A 244 8.66 -0.92 33.40
CA ARG A 244 9.97 -0.37 33.00
C ARG A 244 10.84 -0.14 34.23
N THR A 245 12.06 -0.68 34.18
CA THR A 245 13.09 -0.49 35.21
C THR A 245 14.22 0.38 34.67
N VAL A 246 15.06 0.91 35.58
CA VAL A 246 16.14 1.83 35.23
C VAL A 246 17.32 1.11 34.59
N GLU A 247 17.55 -0.15 34.96
CA GLU A 247 18.65 -0.99 34.50
C GLU A 247 18.54 -1.33 33.01
N GLN A 248 17.33 -1.23 32.46
CA GLN A 248 17.07 -1.47 31.04
C GLN A 248 17.54 -0.30 30.17
N SER A 249 17.58 0.94 30.68
CA SER A 249 18.04 2.11 29.93
C SER A 249 19.49 1.96 29.46
N GLU A 250 19.78 2.43 28.25
CA GLU A 250 21.10 2.35 27.58
C GLU A 250 21.59 0.93 27.29
N SER A 251 20.84 -0.11 27.65
CA SER A 251 21.12 -1.48 27.26
C SER A 251 20.72 -1.74 25.80
N HIS A 252 21.06 -2.92 25.27
CA HIS A 252 20.67 -3.31 23.92
C HIS A 252 19.20 -3.72 23.86
N THR A 253 18.52 -3.33 22.78
CA THR A 253 17.11 -3.69 22.57
C THR A 253 16.95 -5.18 22.31
N LYS A 254 16.24 -5.89 23.21
CA LYS A 254 16.04 -7.36 23.16
C LYS A 254 14.69 -7.80 22.60
N SER A 255 13.72 -6.90 22.50
CA SER A 255 12.35 -7.24 22.10
C SER A 255 12.33 -7.87 20.70
N PHE A 256 11.60 -8.98 20.55
CA PHE A 256 11.40 -9.63 19.25
C PHE A 256 10.75 -8.69 18.24
N PHE A 257 9.79 -7.88 18.70
CA PHE A 257 9.08 -6.88 17.90
C PHE A 257 9.93 -5.66 17.52
N MET A 258 11.24 -5.65 17.73
CA MET A 258 12.11 -4.56 17.30
C MET A 258 13.00 -5.04 16.16
N TYR A 259 14.32 -5.07 16.34
CA TYR A 259 15.23 -5.53 15.29
C TYR A 259 14.91 -6.92 14.74
N PRO A 260 14.62 -7.97 15.53
CA PRO A 260 14.42 -9.31 14.97
C PRO A 260 13.28 -9.38 13.94
N SER A 261 12.11 -8.82 14.25
CA SER A 261 10.99 -8.78 13.30
C SER A 261 11.26 -7.86 12.11
N ILE A 262 11.87 -6.69 12.33
CA ILE A 262 12.23 -5.77 11.24
C ILE A 262 13.20 -6.44 10.25
N ILE A 263 14.22 -7.14 10.78
CA ILE A 263 15.19 -7.87 9.96
C ILE A 263 14.49 -8.98 9.17
N ILE A 264 13.69 -9.81 9.85
CA ILE A 264 13.00 -10.94 9.20
C ILE A 264 12.05 -10.45 8.11
N LEU A 265 11.14 -9.53 8.44
CA LEU A 265 10.12 -9.03 7.51
C LEU A 265 10.74 -8.19 6.39
N GLY A 266 11.71 -7.34 6.72
CA GLY A 266 12.41 -6.50 5.75
C GLY A 266 13.22 -7.34 4.75
N THR A 267 13.98 -8.32 5.24
CA THR A 267 14.72 -9.24 4.37
C THR A 267 13.77 -10.10 3.54
N PHE A 268 12.70 -10.62 4.12
CA PHE A 268 11.69 -11.39 3.37
C PHE A 268 11.05 -10.56 2.25
N ALA A 269 10.67 -9.30 2.53
CA ALA A 269 10.13 -8.39 1.52
C ALA A 269 11.15 -8.09 0.41
N MET A 270 12.41 -7.80 0.75
CA MET A 270 13.47 -7.59 -0.25
C MET A 270 13.71 -8.83 -1.12
N LEU A 271 13.67 -10.03 -0.54
CA LEU A 271 13.79 -11.29 -1.29
C LEU A 271 12.60 -11.47 -2.27
N LEU A 272 11.38 -11.17 -1.83
CA LEU A 272 10.19 -11.24 -2.68
C LEU A 272 10.25 -10.28 -3.86
N VAL A 273 10.79 -9.07 -3.67
CA VAL A 273 11.00 -8.10 -4.77
C VAL A 273 11.94 -8.69 -5.83
N MET A 274 12.95 -9.48 -5.45
CA MET A 274 13.95 -10.05 -6.37
C MET A 274 13.56 -11.40 -6.97
N TYR A 275 12.72 -12.19 -6.30
CA TYR A 275 12.43 -13.58 -6.69
C TYR A 275 11.77 -13.72 -8.07
N THR A 276 11.23 -12.65 -8.62
CA THR A 276 10.43 -12.69 -9.84
C THR A 276 11.24 -12.72 -11.13
N THR A 277 12.56 -12.57 -11.05
CA THR A 277 13.49 -12.59 -12.20
C THR A 277 14.43 -13.80 -12.09
N ASP A 278 14.83 -14.38 -13.22
CA ASP A 278 15.60 -15.64 -13.28
C ASP A 278 16.72 -15.70 -12.23
N PHE A 279 16.76 -16.79 -11.43
CA PHE A 279 17.72 -16.92 -10.31
C PHE A 279 19.18 -16.72 -10.76
N LYS A 280 19.50 -17.12 -11.99
CA LYS A 280 20.84 -17.03 -12.58
C LYS A 280 21.26 -15.58 -12.87
N SER A 281 20.33 -14.66 -13.16
CA SER A 281 20.64 -13.25 -13.44
C SER A 281 20.70 -12.38 -12.18
N ASN A 282 20.31 -12.89 -11.01
CA ASN A 282 20.18 -12.11 -9.77
C ASN A 282 21.10 -12.50 -8.61
N VAL A 283 22.13 -13.31 -8.84
CA VAL A 283 23.09 -13.72 -7.79
C VAL A 283 23.66 -12.52 -7.03
N LEU A 284 23.94 -11.41 -7.74
CA LEU A 284 24.41 -10.16 -7.14
C LEU A 284 23.39 -9.57 -6.16
N SER A 285 22.11 -9.51 -6.54
CA SER A 285 21.04 -8.97 -5.69
C SER A 285 20.83 -9.81 -4.42
N PHE A 286 20.86 -11.15 -4.53
CA PHE A 286 20.80 -12.02 -3.36
C PHE A 286 22.00 -11.82 -2.43
N THR A 287 23.19 -11.62 -2.99
CA THR A 287 24.41 -11.32 -2.23
C THR A 287 24.28 -9.99 -1.49
N ILE A 288 23.79 -8.94 -2.15
CA ILE A 288 23.55 -7.63 -1.53
C ILE A 288 22.53 -7.75 -0.38
N ILE A 289 21.41 -8.45 -0.61
CA ILE A 289 20.38 -8.66 0.43
C ILE A 289 20.95 -9.43 1.62
N PHE A 290 21.78 -10.45 1.38
CA PHE A 290 22.47 -11.18 2.44
C PHE A 290 23.43 -10.27 3.23
N MET A 291 24.19 -9.40 2.56
CA MET A 291 25.07 -8.43 3.22
C MET A 291 24.27 -7.44 4.08
N ILE A 292 23.15 -6.90 3.57
CA ILE A 292 22.25 -6.02 4.34
C ILE A 292 21.69 -6.76 5.57
N TYR A 293 21.26 -8.02 5.39
CA TYR A 293 20.79 -8.87 6.49
C TYR A 293 21.86 -9.05 7.58
N LEU A 294 23.11 -9.35 7.20
CA LEU A 294 24.23 -9.48 8.14
C LEU A 294 24.53 -8.16 8.86
N ILE A 295 24.59 -7.04 8.13
CA ILE A 295 24.82 -5.71 8.71
C ILE A 295 23.75 -5.40 9.76
N MET A 296 22.47 -5.57 9.41
CA MET A 296 21.37 -5.32 10.34
C MET A 296 21.38 -6.27 11.55
N TYR A 297 21.70 -7.55 11.33
CA TYR A 297 21.82 -8.53 12.41
C TYR A 297 22.94 -8.19 13.40
N TYR A 298 24.14 -7.88 12.90
CA TYR A 298 25.28 -7.52 13.76
C TYR A 298 25.05 -6.18 14.45
N PHE A 299 24.41 -5.23 13.78
CA PHE A 299 24.01 -3.97 14.40
C PHE A 299 23.04 -4.21 15.56
N SER A 300 22.04 -5.08 15.37
CA SER A 300 21.10 -5.48 16.43
C SER A 300 21.79 -6.15 17.62
N LYS A 301 22.79 -7.01 17.39
CA LYS A 301 23.52 -7.72 18.46
C LYS A 301 24.66 -6.92 19.09
N ARG A 302 25.04 -5.77 18.51
CA ARG A 302 26.19 -4.94 18.92
C ARG A 302 27.52 -5.72 18.98
N LYS A 303 27.60 -6.85 18.28
CA LYS A 303 28.76 -7.75 18.25
C LYS A 303 28.79 -8.48 16.91
N VAL A 304 29.98 -8.62 16.35
CA VAL A 304 30.22 -9.40 15.12
C VAL A 304 30.75 -10.76 15.55
N TYR A 305 29.87 -11.76 15.63
CA TYR A 305 30.25 -13.15 15.82
C TYR A 305 29.49 -14.02 14.82
N PHE A 306 30.23 -14.84 14.08
CA PHE A 306 29.62 -15.74 13.13
C PHE A 306 29.04 -16.95 13.87
N ASN A 307 27.78 -17.27 13.59
CA ASN A 307 27.11 -18.46 14.11
C ASN A 307 26.32 -19.07 12.94
N TRP A 308 26.41 -20.39 12.76
CA TRP A 308 25.69 -21.13 11.73
C TRP A 308 24.16 -20.93 11.75
N LYS A 309 23.59 -20.49 12.89
CA LYS A 309 22.18 -20.06 12.99
C LYS A 309 21.82 -18.87 12.08
N ILE A 310 22.77 -17.98 11.80
CA ILE A 310 22.55 -16.76 11.00
C ILE A 310 22.31 -17.11 9.53
N PRO A 311 23.23 -17.80 8.82
CA PRO A 311 22.99 -18.19 7.43
C PRO A 311 21.83 -19.19 7.30
N THR A 312 21.58 -20.06 8.29
CA THR A 312 20.43 -20.97 8.23
C THR A 312 19.08 -20.25 8.29
N ILE A 313 18.92 -19.20 9.11
CA ILE A 313 17.72 -18.36 9.07
C ILE A 313 17.56 -17.70 7.71
N PHE A 314 18.64 -17.17 7.13
CA PHE A 314 18.58 -16.56 5.80
C PHE A 314 18.17 -17.55 4.71
N ILE A 315 18.75 -18.75 4.69
CA ILE A 315 18.36 -19.83 3.76
C ILE A 315 16.88 -20.18 3.95
N LEU A 316 16.41 -20.27 5.19
CA LEU A 316 14.99 -20.51 5.48
C LEU A 316 14.09 -19.38 4.94
N LEU A 317 14.52 -18.12 4.99
CA LEU A 317 13.80 -17.01 4.36
C LEU A 317 13.76 -17.13 2.84
N VAL A 318 14.85 -17.55 2.21
CA VAL A 318 14.91 -17.79 0.76
C VAL A 318 13.94 -18.91 0.36
N VAL A 319 13.98 -20.05 1.06
CA VAL A 319 13.04 -21.18 0.84
C VAL A 319 11.59 -20.74 1.08
N SER A 320 11.34 -19.95 2.13
CA SER A 320 10.00 -19.42 2.41
C SER A 320 9.53 -18.46 1.32
N CYS A 321 10.43 -17.66 0.74
CA CYS A 321 10.12 -16.75 -0.36
C CYS A 321 9.73 -17.53 -1.62
N ILE A 322 10.49 -18.57 -1.96
CA ILE A 322 10.17 -19.50 -3.05
C ILE A 322 8.79 -20.14 -2.83
N GLY A 323 8.57 -20.69 -1.64
CA GLY A 323 7.30 -21.32 -1.27
C GLY A 323 6.13 -20.35 -1.34
N PHE A 324 6.27 -19.16 -0.76
CA PHE A 324 5.25 -18.11 -0.80
C PHE A 324 4.91 -17.72 -2.24
N SER A 325 5.91 -17.42 -3.06
CA SER A 325 5.68 -17.01 -4.45
C SER A 325 5.06 -18.13 -5.29
N SER A 326 5.45 -19.39 -5.07
CA SER A 326 4.82 -20.55 -5.71
C SER A 326 3.35 -20.70 -5.32
N VAL A 327 3.03 -20.61 -4.02
CA VAL A 327 1.65 -20.65 -3.52
C VAL A 327 0.86 -19.45 -4.06
N TYR A 328 1.43 -18.25 -4.02
CA TYR A 328 0.81 -17.04 -4.54
C TYR A 328 0.51 -17.16 -6.03
N ALA A 329 1.42 -17.71 -6.83
CA ALA A 329 1.20 -17.96 -8.26
C ALA A 329 0.14 -19.04 -8.50
N SER A 330 0.22 -20.18 -7.80
CA SER A 330 -0.72 -21.30 -7.96
C SER A 330 -2.16 -20.93 -7.60
N THR A 331 -2.33 -20.02 -6.65
CA THR A 331 -3.64 -19.54 -6.19
C THR A 331 -4.12 -18.30 -6.94
N LYS A 332 -3.43 -17.86 -8.01
CA LYS A 332 -3.72 -16.60 -8.71
C LYS A 332 -3.85 -15.41 -7.76
N GLY A 333 -2.83 -15.25 -6.90
CA GLY A 333 -2.77 -14.23 -5.86
C GLY A 333 -3.86 -14.41 -4.80
N PHE A 334 -4.07 -15.62 -4.28
CA PHE A 334 -5.17 -15.94 -3.37
C PHE A 334 -6.56 -15.57 -3.94
N HIS A 335 -6.78 -15.84 -5.22
CA HIS A 335 -8.00 -15.48 -5.95
C HIS A 335 -8.24 -13.97 -5.98
N SER A 336 -7.20 -13.14 -5.89
CA SER A 336 -7.31 -11.69 -6.11
C SER A 336 -6.98 -11.29 -7.56
N ILE A 337 -6.29 -12.16 -8.30
CA ILE A 337 -5.90 -11.94 -9.70
C ILE A 337 -6.83 -12.78 -10.58
N TYR A 338 -7.64 -12.10 -11.38
CA TYR A 338 -8.54 -12.72 -12.34
C TYR A 338 -8.06 -12.42 -13.74
N GLU A 339 -8.02 -13.48 -14.53
CA GLU A 339 -7.61 -13.47 -15.92
C GLU A 339 -8.73 -12.89 -16.83
N VAL A 340 -9.98 -13.17 -16.48
CA VAL A 340 -11.18 -12.59 -17.08
C VAL A 340 -12.04 -11.99 -15.97
N PRO A 341 -12.52 -10.74 -16.08
CA PRO A 341 -13.38 -10.15 -15.06
C PRO A 341 -14.71 -10.89 -14.94
N SER A 342 -15.34 -10.80 -13.76
CA SER A 342 -16.68 -11.36 -13.56
C SER A 342 -17.69 -10.73 -14.54
N THR A 343 -18.62 -11.53 -15.06
CA THR A 343 -19.64 -11.10 -16.02
C THR A 343 -20.46 -9.90 -15.52
N SER A 344 -20.72 -9.87 -14.21
CA SER A 344 -21.43 -8.79 -13.51
C SER A 344 -20.66 -7.47 -13.44
N SER A 345 -19.34 -7.51 -13.62
CA SER A 345 -18.48 -6.33 -13.51
C SER A 345 -18.19 -5.65 -14.86
N ILE A 346 -18.49 -6.29 -15.99
CA ILE A 346 -18.22 -5.76 -17.32
C ILE A 346 -19.28 -4.72 -17.70
N ARG A 347 -18.85 -3.47 -17.93
CA ARG A 347 -19.72 -2.37 -18.41
C ARG A 347 -19.81 -2.36 -19.94
N SER A 348 -18.68 -2.62 -20.60
CA SER A 348 -18.63 -2.88 -22.04
C SER A 348 -17.45 -3.79 -22.35
N ALA A 349 -17.62 -4.68 -23.31
CA ALA A 349 -16.56 -5.45 -23.93
C ALA A 349 -16.60 -5.21 -25.44
N SER A 350 -15.44 -5.07 -26.03
CA SER A 350 -15.23 -5.07 -27.47
C SER A 350 -14.12 -6.02 -27.84
N PHE A 351 -14.28 -6.60 -29.01
CA PHE A 351 -13.32 -7.51 -29.58
C PHE A 351 -13.22 -7.18 -31.05
N SER A 352 -11.99 -6.95 -31.51
CA SER A 352 -11.66 -6.73 -32.91
C SER A 352 -10.71 -7.83 -33.34
N PHE A 353 -11.13 -8.59 -34.34
CA PHE A 353 -10.25 -9.48 -35.06
C PHE A 353 -9.66 -8.70 -36.25
N SER A 354 -8.34 -8.56 -36.29
CA SER A 354 -7.63 -7.85 -37.36
C SER A 354 -6.62 -8.74 -38.06
N PHE A 355 -6.59 -8.62 -39.37
CA PHE A 355 -5.69 -9.38 -40.24
C PHE A 355 -4.44 -8.53 -40.54
N MET A 356 -3.30 -8.88 -39.94
CA MET A 356 -2.04 -8.18 -40.18
C MET A 356 -1.11 -9.07 -41.01
N THR A 357 -1.32 -9.07 -42.33
CA THR A 357 -0.37 -9.64 -43.29
C THR A 357 0.62 -8.56 -43.72
N ASN A 358 1.78 -8.95 -44.25
CA ASN A 358 2.59 -8.03 -45.04
C ASN A 358 1.68 -7.35 -46.08
N TYR A 359 1.69 -6.00 -46.13
CA TYR A 359 0.73 -5.21 -46.92
C TYR A 359 0.68 -5.61 -48.40
N GLU A 360 1.73 -6.28 -48.88
CA GLU A 360 1.90 -6.73 -50.26
C GLU A 360 1.28 -8.12 -50.57
N THR A 361 0.95 -8.94 -49.56
CA THR A 361 0.43 -10.32 -49.75
C THR A 361 -0.80 -10.60 -48.89
N LYS A 362 -1.83 -9.77 -49.02
CA LYS A 362 -3.13 -9.95 -48.34
C LYS A 362 -3.84 -11.17 -48.92
N THR A 363 -3.67 -12.34 -48.31
CA THR A 363 -4.51 -13.51 -48.60
C THR A 363 -5.79 -13.42 -47.78
N GLU A 364 -6.94 -13.40 -48.45
CA GLU A 364 -8.26 -13.36 -47.80
C GLU A 364 -8.45 -14.63 -46.96
N LEU A 365 -8.72 -14.49 -45.66
CA LEU A 365 -9.02 -15.63 -44.82
C LEU A 365 -10.42 -16.14 -45.12
N LYS A 366 -10.52 -17.37 -45.62
CA LYS A 366 -11.81 -18.06 -45.85
C LYS A 366 -12.12 -18.98 -44.68
N TYR A 367 -13.26 -18.77 -44.04
CA TYR A 367 -13.80 -19.66 -43.01
C TYR A 367 -15.11 -20.27 -43.48
N LYS A 368 -15.17 -21.60 -43.56
CA LYS A 368 -16.32 -22.35 -44.10
C LYS A 368 -16.80 -21.81 -45.46
N GLY A 369 -15.86 -21.38 -46.31
CA GLY A 369 -16.14 -20.87 -47.65
C GLY A 369 -16.55 -19.40 -47.74
N ILE A 370 -16.54 -18.66 -46.64
CA ILE A 370 -16.89 -17.23 -46.59
C ILE A 370 -15.64 -16.39 -46.31
N ASP A 371 -15.47 -15.28 -47.04
CA ASP A 371 -14.40 -14.32 -46.78
C ASP A 371 -14.64 -13.62 -45.44
N VAL A 372 -13.71 -13.81 -44.51
CA VAL A 372 -13.75 -13.17 -43.20
C VAL A 372 -13.02 -11.83 -43.31
N THR A 373 -13.79 -10.75 -43.34
CA THR A 373 -13.28 -9.39 -43.12
C THR A 373 -13.17 -9.11 -41.62
N ASP A 374 -12.53 -7.99 -41.22
CA ASP A 374 -12.31 -7.62 -39.82
C ASP A 374 -13.58 -7.82 -38.95
N ILE A 375 -13.56 -8.82 -38.07
CA ILE A 375 -14.70 -9.10 -37.19
C ILE A 375 -14.66 -8.10 -36.05
N ASN A 376 -15.68 -7.27 -35.93
CA ASN A 376 -15.80 -6.34 -34.81
C ASN A 376 -17.04 -6.68 -33.98
N TYR A 377 -16.80 -6.91 -32.69
CA TYR A 377 -17.82 -7.09 -31.68
C TYR A 377 -17.70 -5.96 -30.65
N SER A 378 -18.83 -5.39 -30.26
CA SER A 378 -18.88 -4.39 -29.20
C SER A 378 -20.22 -4.47 -28.48
N THR A 379 -20.17 -4.56 -27.16
CA THR A 379 -21.32 -4.37 -26.28
C THR A 379 -21.38 -2.89 -25.90
N GLY A 380 -22.46 -2.19 -26.26
CA GLY A 380 -22.70 -0.83 -25.75
C GLY A 380 -22.97 -0.84 -24.24
N PRO A 381 -22.90 0.32 -23.56
CA PRO A 381 -23.05 0.45 -22.10
C PRO A 381 -24.43 0.05 -21.52
N LYS A 382 -25.35 -0.44 -22.35
CA LYS A 382 -26.74 -0.82 -22.01
C LYS A 382 -27.13 -2.24 -22.49
N LYS A 383 -26.19 -3.10 -22.91
CA LYS A 383 -26.49 -4.45 -23.40
C LYS A 383 -26.54 -5.52 -22.30
N SER A 384 -27.26 -6.62 -22.58
CA SER A 384 -27.71 -7.64 -21.61
C SER A 384 -26.59 -8.48 -20.98
N SER A 385 -26.81 -8.96 -19.75
CA SER A 385 -25.95 -9.92 -19.01
C SER A 385 -25.50 -11.14 -19.85
N LYS A 386 -26.30 -11.54 -20.84
CA LYS A 386 -26.02 -12.66 -21.75
C LYS A 386 -24.83 -12.39 -22.68
N ASP A 387 -24.69 -11.17 -23.19
CA ASP A 387 -23.60 -10.77 -24.09
C ASP A 387 -22.25 -10.77 -23.35
N ASN A 388 -22.24 -10.24 -22.12
CA ASN A 388 -21.06 -10.29 -21.24
C ASN A 388 -20.70 -11.74 -20.88
N THR A 389 -21.70 -12.60 -20.64
CA THR A 389 -21.48 -14.03 -20.36
C THR A 389 -20.88 -14.75 -21.56
N ASN A 390 -21.39 -14.48 -22.76
CA ASN A 390 -20.84 -15.04 -24.00
C ASN A 390 -19.39 -14.58 -24.25
N PHE A 391 -19.10 -13.30 -24.02
CA PHE A 391 -17.74 -12.76 -24.11
C PHE A 391 -16.79 -13.43 -23.11
N VAL A 392 -17.18 -13.53 -21.83
CA VAL A 392 -16.35 -14.18 -20.80
C VAL A 392 -16.11 -15.66 -21.12
N ASN A 393 -17.14 -16.38 -21.55
CA ASN A 393 -17.03 -17.80 -21.92
C ASN A 393 -16.15 -18.02 -23.16
N PHE A 394 -16.25 -17.15 -24.16
CA PHE A 394 -15.38 -17.15 -25.35
C PHE A 394 -13.92 -16.99 -24.95
N ILE A 395 -13.63 -15.97 -24.15
CA ILE A 395 -12.28 -15.68 -23.69
C ILE A 395 -11.73 -16.84 -22.84
N ASN A 396 -12.52 -17.38 -21.91
CA ASN A 396 -12.13 -18.56 -21.13
C ASN A 396 -11.84 -19.79 -22.01
N ASP A 397 -12.65 -20.05 -23.03
CA ASP A 397 -12.42 -21.15 -23.96
C ASP A 397 -11.14 -20.97 -24.79
N ILE A 398 -10.84 -19.74 -25.24
CA ILE A 398 -9.59 -19.41 -25.94
C ILE A 398 -8.36 -19.71 -25.07
N ILE A 399 -8.41 -19.31 -23.80
CA ILE A 399 -7.31 -19.53 -22.84
C ILE A 399 -7.18 -21.03 -22.53
N ASN A 400 -8.28 -21.69 -22.18
CA ASN A 400 -8.29 -23.10 -21.79
C ASN A 400 -7.76 -24.00 -22.92
N GLN A 401 -8.08 -23.65 -24.16
CA GLN A 401 -7.61 -24.37 -25.35
C GLN A 401 -6.22 -23.92 -25.84
N LYS A 402 -5.59 -22.93 -25.18
CA LYS A 402 -4.26 -22.39 -25.52
C LYS A 402 -4.17 -21.91 -26.98
N LEU A 403 -5.20 -21.22 -27.46
CA LEU A 403 -5.30 -20.81 -28.87
C LEU A 403 -4.52 -19.53 -29.21
N ILE A 404 -4.11 -18.77 -28.18
CA ILE A 404 -3.30 -17.55 -28.27
C ILE A 404 -1.87 -17.84 -27.80
N THR A 405 -0.87 -17.26 -28.46
CA THR A 405 0.54 -17.69 -28.31
C THR A 405 1.51 -16.61 -27.83
N LYS A 406 1.29 -15.32 -28.12
CA LYS A 406 2.16 -14.21 -27.67
C LYS A 406 1.41 -12.88 -27.49
N TYR A 407 1.98 -12.01 -26.64
CA TYR A 407 1.70 -10.58 -26.57
C TYR A 407 2.51 -9.86 -27.65
N ASP A 408 1.88 -8.98 -28.40
CA ASP A 408 2.57 -8.18 -29.40
C ASP A 408 3.26 -6.99 -28.69
N ASP A 409 4.50 -7.19 -28.22
CA ASP A 409 5.44 -6.07 -28.17
C ASP A 409 5.80 -5.77 -29.63
N PHE A 410 4.94 -4.98 -30.28
CA PHE A 410 4.85 -4.63 -31.71
C PHE A 410 6.18 -4.25 -32.41
N TYR A 411 7.30 -4.21 -31.70
CA TYR A 411 8.60 -3.72 -32.16
C TYR A 411 9.72 -4.76 -32.22
N ASN A 412 9.56 -5.99 -31.70
CA ASN A 412 10.72 -6.90 -31.52
C ASN A 412 10.64 -8.30 -32.16
N ASP A 413 9.53 -8.72 -32.78
CA ASP A 413 9.50 -10.00 -33.52
C ASP A 413 9.73 -9.78 -35.04
N PRO A 414 10.47 -10.66 -35.72
CA PRO A 414 11.00 -10.41 -37.05
C PRO A 414 9.88 -10.37 -38.10
N ILE A 415 10.01 -9.38 -38.99
CA ILE A 415 9.18 -8.95 -40.14
C ILE A 415 8.70 -10.05 -41.12
N ASN A 416 8.96 -11.34 -40.86
CA ASN A 416 8.83 -12.43 -41.83
C ASN A 416 7.87 -13.58 -41.47
N LYS A 417 6.87 -13.37 -40.60
CA LYS A 417 5.79 -14.36 -40.39
C LYS A 417 4.43 -13.71 -40.55
N ASN A 418 3.53 -14.37 -41.29
CA ASN A 418 2.10 -14.01 -41.28
C ASN A 418 1.52 -14.43 -39.93
N PHE A 419 0.88 -13.51 -39.23
CA PHE A 419 0.23 -13.78 -37.96
C PHE A 419 -1.14 -13.10 -37.91
N TYR A 420 -2.08 -13.71 -37.19
CA TYR A 420 -3.40 -13.15 -36.97
C TYR A 420 -3.41 -12.41 -35.63
N THR A 421 -4.01 -11.23 -35.55
CA THR A 421 -4.13 -10.49 -34.29
C THR A 421 -5.58 -10.40 -33.82
N ILE A 422 -5.75 -10.55 -32.52
CA ILE A 422 -7.00 -10.37 -31.80
C ILE A 422 -6.82 -9.23 -30.82
N GLY A 423 -7.46 -8.10 -31.10
CA GLY A 423 -7.62 -7.01 -30.14
C GLY A 423 -8.81 -7.30 -29.22
N VAL A 424 -8.56 -7.45 -27.93
CA VAL A 424 -9.60 -7.56 -26.91
C VAL A 424 -9.53 -6.31 -26.04
N SER A 425 -10.66 -5.61 -25.94
CA SER A 425 -10.81 -4.47 -25.03
C SER A 425 -12.05 -4.62 -24.17
N TYR A 426 -11.97 -4.24 -22.90
CA TYR A 426 -13.12 -4.22 -22.02
C TYR A 426 -13.03 -3.11 -20.99
N SER A 427 -14.17 -2.60 -20.56
CA SER A 427 -14.33 -1.66 -19.46
C SER A 427 -15.09 -2.32 -18.32
N ILE A 428 -14.58 -2.13 -17.09
CA ILE A 428 -15.20 -2.65 -15.87
C ILE A 428 -15.92 -1.50 -15.15
N GLN A 429 -17.06 -1.80 -14.55
CA GLN A 429 -17.76 -0.92 -13.62
C GLN A 429 -16.98 -0.89 -12.29
N SER A 430 -16.27 0.20 -12.02
CA SER A 430 -15.58 0.43 -10.74
C SER A 430 -16.48 1.21 -9.79
N PRO A 431 -16.53 0.88 -8.48
CA PRO A 431 -17.25 1.67 -7.47
C PRO A 431 -16.63 3.06 -7.24
N THR A 432 -15.39 3.28 -7.72
CA THR A 432 -14.80 4.61 -7.87
C THR A 432 -14.85 4.95 -9.36
N ASP A 433 -15.52 6.05 -9.74
CA ASP A 433 -15.90 6.44 -11.13
C ASP A 433 -14.76 6.56 -12.18
N LEU A 434 -13.54 6.14 -11.86
CA LEU A 434 -12.48 5.87 -12.83
C LEU A 434 -12.75 4.52 -13.52
N GLY A 435 -13.64 4.52 -14.51
CA GLY A 435 -13.87 3.37 -15.38
C GLY A 435 -12.54 2.88 -15.95
N ARG A 436 -12.08 1.72 -15.49
CA ARG A 436 -10.82 1.14 -15.95
C ARG A 436 -11.05 0.50 -17.31
N TYR A 437 -10.27 0.94 -18.29
CA TYR A 437 -10.27 0.42 -19.65
C TYR A 437 -9.04 -0.48 -19.82
N ALA A 438 -9.28 -1.76 -20.10
CA ALA A 438 -8.23 -2.69 -20.49
C ALA A 438 -8.30 -2.88 -22.01
N SER A 439 -7.18 -2.74 -22.71
CA SER A 439 -7.03 -3.06 -24.13
C SER A 439 -5.73 -3.82 -24.35
N ARG A 440 -5.81 -4.91 -25.11
CA ARG A 440 -4.69 -5.82 -25.38
C ARG A 440 -4.86 -6.48 -26.74
N ASP A 441 -3.75 -6.66 -27.45
CA ASP A 441 -3.69 -7.39 -28.71
C ASP A 441 -2.96 -8.73 -28.50
N TYR A 442 -3.54 -9.80 -29.03
CA TYR A 442 -3.05 -11.17 -28.95
C TYR A 442 -2.68 -11.68 -30.33
N VAL A 443 -1.57 -12.41 -30.41
CA VAL A 443 -1.19 -13.13 -31.62
C VAL A 443 -1.80 -14.54 -31.61
N ILE A 444 -2.41 -14.90 -32.73
CA ILE A 444 -2.89 -16.24 -33.05
C ILE A 444 -2.05 -16.83 -34.18
N GLU A 445 -1.52 -18.02 -33.93
CA GLU A 445 -0.94 -18.83 -34.98
C GLU A 445 -2.01 -19.32 -35.96
N GLU A 446 -1.68 -19.31 -37.25
CA GLU A 446 -2.58 -19.74 -38.33
C GLU A 446 -3.27 -21.08 -38.06
N LYS A 447 -2.58 -22.07 -37.50
CA LYS A 447 -3.16 -23.39 -37.16
C LYS A 447 -4.33 -23.34 -36.17
N ASN A 448 -4.45 -22.27 -35.39
CA ASN A 448 -5.47 -22.10 -34.36
C ASN A 448 -6.67 -21.26 -34.85
N ILE A 449 -6.57 -20.62 -36.02
CA ILE A 449 -7.55 -19.62 -36.46
C ILE A 449 -8.96 -20.20 -36.64
N GLU A 450 -9.06 -21.38 -37.25
CA GLU A 450 -10.34 -22.03 -37.50
C GLU A 450 -11.10 -22.30 -36.20
N LYS A 451 -10.39 -22.78 -35.17
CA LYS A 451 -10.95 -23.03 -33.84
C LYS A 451 -11.40 -21.74 -33.15
N VAL A 452 -10.65 -20.65 -33.33
CA VAL A 452 -11.04 -19.36 -32.77
C VAL A 452 -12.32 -18.84 -33.43
N LEU A 453 -12.46 -19.01 -34.74
CA LEU A 453 -13.67 -18.64 -35.47
C LEU A 453 -14.88 -19.54 -35.15
N ASP A 454 -14.66 -20.83 -34.88
CA ASP A 454 -15.69 -21.71 -34.32
C ASP A 454 -16.19 -21.18 -32.97
N LEU A 455 -15.29 -20.70 -32.10
CA LEU A 455 -15.67 -20.10 -30.81
C LEU A 455 -16.40 -18.76 -30.98
N VAL A 456 -15.98 -17.90 -31.90
CA VAL A 456 -16.68 -16.63 -32.22
C VAL A 456 -18.12 -16.93 -32.68
N ALA A 457 -18.31 -17.93 -33.53
CA ALA A 457 -19.61 -18.37 -34.00
C ALA A 457 -20.46 -19.00 -32.87
N LYS A 458 -19.86 -19.90 -32.06
CA LYS A 458 -20.51 -20.56 -30.91
C LYS A 458 -21.13 -19.55 -29.93
N TYR A 459 -20.43 -18.43 -29.68
CA TYR A 459 -20.86 -17.42 -28.72
C TYR A 459 -21.58 -16.22 -29.36
N ASN A 460 -21.88 -16.26 -30.66
CA ASN A 460 -22.53 -15.18 -31.42
C ASN A 460 -21.81 -13.81 -31.30
N LEU A 461 -20.48 -13.81 -31.34
CA LEU A 461 -19.63 -12.63 -31.12
C LEU A 461 -19.21 -11.96 -32.44
N TYR A 462 -20.15 -11.74 -33.36
CA TYR A 462 -19.87 -11.12 -34.65
C TYR A 462 -20.90 -10.06 -35.04
N LYS A 463 -20.44 -8.99 -35.68
CA LYS A 463 -21.23 -8.21 -36.63
C LYS A 463 -20.50 -8.28 -37.96
N PHE A 464 -21.08 -8.97 -38.94
CA PHE A 464 -20.62 -8.83 -40.30
C PHE A 464 -20.83 -7.36 -40.70
N LYS A 465 -19.77 -6.68 -41.16
CA LYS A 465 -19.97 -5.43 -41.90
C LYS A 465 -20.74 -5.82 -43.16
N SER A 466 -21.97 -5.31 -43.29
CA SER A 466 -22.70 -5.30 -44.56
C SER A 466 -22.05 -4.33 -45.53
#